data_AF-A0A7J0G0S6-F1
#
_entry.id   AF-A0A7J0G0S6-F1
#
_cell.length_a   1.000
_cell.length_b   1.000
_cell.length_c   1.000
_cell.angle_alpha   90.00
_cell.angle_beta   90.00
_cell.angle_gamma   90.00
#
_symmetry.space_group_name_H-M   'P 1'
#
loop_
_entity.id
_entity.type
_entity.pdbx_description
1 polymer ?
#
loop_
_entity_poly.entity_id
_entity_poly.type
_entity_poly.pdbx_seq_one_letter_code
_entity_poly.pdbx_strand_id
1 'polypeptide(L)'
;MEGQEGSQQPQLILAHKRFLLTHSDVPDIEKVRLRQEVLDSVVANDMAPLYETLAGSSVLDLDQSVFDSMRAKIDDQLKKLDVK
;
A
#
# COMPACT_ATOMS: atom_id res chain seq x y z
N MET A 1 1.32 33.87 -7.00
CA MET A 1 1.63 32.71 -6.14
C MET A 1 1.94 31.58 -7.10
N GLU A 2 3.19 31.48 -7.53
CA GLU A 2 3.64 30.39 -8.40
C GLU A 2 3.61 29.13 -7.54
N GLY A 3 2.60 28.29 -7.80
CA GLY A 3 2.48 27.01 -7.13
C GLY A 3 3.69 26.18 -7.48
N GLN A 4 4.60 26.00 -6.52
CA GLN A 4 5.53 24.88 -6.59
C GLN A 4 4.65 23.66 -6.81
N GLU A 5 4.77 23.01 -7.97
CA GLU A 5 4.23 21.67 -8.20
C GLU A 5 4.97 20.72 -7.26
N GLY A 6 4.61 20.78 -5.98
CA GLY A 6 5.12 19.90 -4.95
C GLY A 6 4.63 18.52 -5.33
N SER A 7 5.56 17.60 -5.58
CA SER A 7 5.22 16.20 -5.78
C SER A 7 4.33 15.78 -4.61
N GLN A 8 3.14 15.26 -4.94
CA GLN A 8 2.23 14.80 -3.90
C GLN A 8 2.93 13.76 -3.05
N GLN A 9 2.70 13.82 -1.74
CA GLN A 9 3.28 12.85 -0.83
C GLN A 9 2.86 11.43 -1.27
N PRO A 10 3.79 10.45 -1.31
CA PRO A 10 3.48 9.09 -1.79
C PRO A 10 2.29 8.44 -1.07
N GLN A 11 2.13 8.70 0.23
CA GLN A 11 0.98 8.24 1.01
C GLN A 11 -0.36 8.82 0.54
N LEU A 12 -0.37 10.07 0.05
CA LEU A 12 -1.58 10.72 -0.45
C LEU A 12 -2.00 10.12 -1.79
N ILE A 13 -1.02 9.84 -2.65
CA ILE A 13 -1.23 9.14 -3.92
C ILE A 13 -1.78 7.73 -3.64
N LEU A 14 -1.21 7.00 -2.69
CA LEU A 14 -1.68 5.66 -2.30
C LEU A 14 -3.12 5.70 -1.77
N ALA A 15 -3.45 6.66 -0.89
CA ALA A 15 -4.80 6.82 -0.36
C ALA A 15 -5.82 7.10 -1.47
N HIS A 16 -5.46 7.96 -2.43
CA HIS A 16 -6.31 8.26 -3.58
C HIS A 16 -6.55 7.02 -4.46
N LYS A 17 -5.49 6.25 -4.77
CA LYS A 17 -5.62 5.00 -5.54
C LYS A 17 -6.50 3.97 -4.85
N ARG A 18 -6.38 3.82 -3.52
CA ARG A 18 -7.26 2.95 -2.72
C ARG A 18 -8.72 3.40 -2.78
N PHE A 19 -8.96 4.70 -2.72
CA PHE A 19 -10.32 5.26 -2.85
C PHE A 19 -10.94 4.91 -4.22
N LEU A 20 -10.18 5.04 -5.30
CA LEU A 20 -10.63 4.69 -6.65
C LEU A 20 -10.98 3.21 -6.79
N LEU A 21 -10.24 2.31 -6.12
CA LEU A 21 -10.52 0.87 -6.14
C LEU A 21 -11.89 0.52 -5.54
N THR A 22 -12.36 1.28 -4.55
CA THR A 22 -13.66 1.07 -3.91
C THR A 22 -14.83 1.71 -4.66
N HIS A 23 -14.56 2.53 -5.68
CA HIS A 23 -15.59 3.30 -6.37
C HIS A 23 -16.28 2.48 -7.47
N SER A 24 -17.61 2.53 -7.55
CA SER A 24 -18.41 1.81 -8.56
C SER A 24 -18.13 2.29 -9.98
N ASP A 25 -17.90 3.59 -10.14
CA ASP A 25 -17.78 4.25 -11.45
C ASP A 25 -16.41 4.06 -12.11
N VAL A 26 -15.45 3.41 -11.43
CA VAL A 26 -14.14 3.11 -12.00
C VAL A 26 -14.25 1.79 -12.79
N PRO A 27 -13.90 1.78 -14.10
CA PRO A 27 -13.94 0.58 -14.92
C PRO A 27 -13.06 -0.54 -14.36
N ASP A 28 -13.49 -1.79 -14.53
CA ASP A 28 -12.75 -2.95 -14.00
C ASP A 28 -11.33 -3.06 -14.57
N ILE A 29 -11.13 -2.66 -15.83
CA ILE A 29 -9.80 -2.61 -16.45
C ILE A 29 -8.85 -1.65 -15.70
N GLU A 30 -9.34 -0.50 -15.27
CA GLU A 30 -8.55 0.45 -14.48
C GLU A 30 -8.36 -0.06 -13.05
N LYS A 31 -9.34 -0.76 -12.49
CA LYS A 31 -9.21 -1.40 -11.17
C LYS A 31 -8.09 -2.44 -11.15
N VAL A 32 -7.91 -3.24 -12.20
CA VAL A 32 -6.81 -4.20 -12.29
C VAL A 32 -5.45 -3.49 -12.20
N ARG A 33 -5.26 -2.41 -12.97
CA ARG A 33 -4.04 -1.60 -12.93
C ARG A 33 -3.82 -0.96 -11.55
N LEU A 34 -4.87 -0.36 -10.99
CA LEU A 34 -4.82 0.27 -9.67
C LEU A 34 -4.51 -0.74 -8.56
N ARG A 35 -5.01 -1.98 -8.64
CA ARG A 35 -4.69 -3.05 -7.67
C ARG A 35 -3.20 -3.36 -7.68
N GLN A 36 -2.61 -3.52 -8.87
CA GLN A 36 -1.18 -3.76 -8.99
C GLN A 36 -0.37 -2.59 -8.42
N GLU A 37 -0.71 -1.36 -8.77
CA GLU A 37 0.01 -0.17 -8.28
C GLU A 37 -0.09 0.00 -6.75
N VAL A 38 -1.24 -0.33 -6.16
CA VAL A 38 -1.43 -0.33 -4.71
C VAL A 38 -0.60 -1.45 -4.06
N LEU A 39 -0.60 -2.66 -4.63
CA LEU A 39 0.19 -3.77 -4.13
C LEU A 39 1.69 -3.45 -4.17
N ASP A 40 2.20 -2.95 -5.30
CA ASP A 40 3.60 -2.57 -5.45
C ASP A 40 4.01 -1.52 -4.41
N SER A 41 3.14 -0.53 -4.18
CA SER A 41 3.37 0.52 -3.17
C SER A 41 3.36 -0.04 -1.74
N VAL A 42 2.46 -0.96 -1.43
CA VAL A 42 2.34 -1.62 -0.12
C VAL A 42 3.58 -2.47 0.17
N VAL A 43 4.02 -3.27 -0.80
CA VAL A 43 5.19 -4.14 -0.68
C VAL A 43 6.49 -3.33 -0.61
N ALA A 44 6.66 -2.31 -1.46
CA ALA A 44 7.86 -1.49 -1.50
C ALA A 44 8.12 -0.71 -0.19
N ASN A 45 7.05 -0.41 0.56
CA ASN A 45 7.13 0.33 1.83
C ASN A 45 6.89 -0.55 3.06
N ASP A 46 6.95 -1.89 2.91
CA ASP A 46 6.76 -2.86 4.00
C ASP A 46 5.49 -2.56 4.84
N MET A 47 4.38 -2.16 4.21
CA MET A 47 3.11 -1.82 4.88
C MET A 47 2.25 -3.05 5.22
N ALA A 48 2.79 -4.00 6.00
CA ALA A 48 2.13 -5.29 6.27
C ALA A 48 0.70 -5.16 6.85
N PRO A 49 0.42 -4.31 7.87
CA PRO A 49 -0.94 -4.19 8.42
C PRO A 49 -1.98 -3.69 7.41
N LEU A 50 -1.53 -2.84 6.48
CA LEU A 50 -2.37 -2.36 5.39
C LEU A 50 -2.66 -3.47 4.38
N TYR A 51 -1.68 -4.31 4.07
CA TYR A 51 -1.86 -5.45 3.19
C TYR A 51 -2.91 -6.43 3.73
N GLU A 52 -2.83 -6.77 5.02
CA GLU A 52 -3.79 -7.63 5.72
C GLU A 52 -5.22 -7.06 5.65
N THR A 53 -5.38 -5.76 5.90
CA THR A 53 -6.69 -5.09 5.83
C THR A 53 -7.26 -5.11 4.40
N LEU A 54 -6.41 -4.89 3.40
CA LEU A 54 -6.81 -4.93 1.98
C LEU A 54 -7.19 -6.33 1.51
N ALA A 55 -6.53 -7.35 2.04
CA ALA A 55 -6.89 -8.74 1.82
C ALA A 55 -8.22 -9.11 2.48
N GLY A 56 -8.42 -8.71 3.74
CA GLY A 56 -9.68 -8.94 4.47
C GLY A 56 -10.89 -8.25 3.85
N SER A 57 -10.68 -7.16 3.10
CA SER A 57 -11.73 -6.46 2.32
C SER A 57 -11.90 -7.00 0.90
N SER A 58 -11.21 -8.09 0.54
CA SER A 58 -11.22 -8.70 -0.80
C SER A 58 -10.81 -7.74 -1.93
N VAL A 59 -10.04 -6.70 -1.60
CA VAL A 59 -9.51 -5.73 -2.58
C VAL A 59 -8.24 -6.26 -3.24
N LEU A 60 -7.42 -6.99 -2.48
CA LEU A 60 -6.19 -7.64 -2.94
C LEU A 60 -6.13 -9.09 -2.47
N ASP A 61 -5.40 -9.92 -3.20
CA ASP A 61 -5.04 -11.26 -2.75
C ASP A 61 -3.78 -11.18 -1.87
N LEU A 62 -3.79 -11.90 -0.74
CA LEU A 62 -2.65 -11.97 0.17
C LEU A 62 -1.68 -13.06 -0.28
N ASP A 63 -0.47 -12.66 -0.65
CA ASP A 63 0.66 -13.58 -0.75
C ASP A 63 1.31 -13.72 0.64
N GLN A 64 1.12 -14.89 1.25
CA GLN A 64 1.64 -15.18 2.59
C GLN A 64 3.16 -15.03 2.67
N SER A 65 3.90 -15.39 1.61
CA SER A 65 5.36 -15.30 1.60
C SER A 65 5.85 -13.86 1.62
N VAL A 66 5.17 -12.99 0.86
CA VAL A 66 5.45 -11.55 0.83
C VAL A 66 5.08 -10.92 2.16
N PHE A 67 3.91 -11.27 2.71
CA PHE A 67 3.45 -10.75 3.99
C PHE A 67 4.39 -11.13 5.15
N ASP A 68 4.83 -12.39 5.23
CA ASP A 68 5.76 -12.85 6.25
C ASP A 68 7.13 -12.14 6.12
N SER A 69 7.59 -11.93 4.88
CA SER A 69 8.82 -11.17 4.62
C SER A 69 8.71 -9.72 5.10
N MET A 70 7.60 -9.04 4.84
CA MET A 70 7.35 -7.68 5.32
C MET A 70 7.32 -7.64 6.85
N ARG A 71 6.63 -8.59 7.51
CA ARG A 71 6.59 -8.67 8.98
C ARG A 71 7.98 -8.88 9.59
N ALA A 72 8.78 -9.78 9.02
CA ALA A 72 10.14 -10.02 9.50
C ALA A 72 11.01 -8.74 9.44
N LYS A 73 10.92 -7.97 8.35
CA LYS A 73 11.63 -6.68 8.23
C LYS A 73 11.14 -5.65 9.25
N ILE A 74 9.82 -5.56 9.47
CA ILE A 74 9.25 -4.66 10.48
C ILE A 74 9.77 -5.03 11.86
N ASP A 75 9.74 -6.31 12.24
CA ASP A 75 10.23 -6.79 13.53
C ASP A 75 11.72 -6.47 13.72
N ASP A 76 12.53 -6.62 12.67
CA ASP A 76 13.95 -6.27 12.70
C ASP A 76 14.19 -4.76 12.81
N GLN A 77 13.37 -3.92 12.17
CA GLN A 77 13.41 -2.46 12.36
C GLN A 77 12.99 -2.05 13.77
N LEU A 78 11.96 -2.68 14.33
CA LEU A 78 11.52 -2.44 15.70
C LEU A 78 12.62 -2.78 16.71
N LYS A 79 13.28 -3.93 16.56
CA LYS A 79 14.44 -4.30 17.41
C LYS A 79 15.53 -3.24 17.36
N LYS A 80 15.85 -2.69 16.18
CA LYS A 80 16.86 -1.63 16.04
C LYS A 80 16.49 -0.34 16.78
N LEU A 81 15.20 0.02 16.79
CA LEU A 81 14.72 1.20 17.51
C LEU A 81 14.65 0.98 19.02
N ASP A 82 14.48 -0.28 19.46
CA ASP A 82 14.41 -0.66 20.87
C ASP A 82 15.81 -0.82 21.53
N VAL A 83 16.89 -0.84 20.74
CA VAL A 83 18.25 -0.72 21.28
C VAL A 83 18.47 0.71 21.78
N LYS A 84 18.35 0.86 23.10
CA LYS A 84 18.76 2.07 23.85
C LYS A 84 20.27 2.23 23.91
#